data_AF-A0AAW2L456-F1
#
_entry.id   AF-A0AAW2L456-F1
#
_cell.length_a   1.000
_cell.length_b   1.000
_cell.length_c   1.000
_cell.angle_alpha   90.00
_cell.angle_beta   90.00
_cell.angle_gamma   90.00
#
_symmetry.space_group_name_H-M   'P 1'
#
loop_
_entity.id
_entity.type
_entity.pdbx_description
1 polymer ?
#
loop_
_entity_poly.entity_id
_entity_poly.type
_entity_poly.pdbx_seq_one_letter_code
_entity_poly.pdbx_strand_id
1 'polypeptide(L)' 'MPKKGAAEGELQGRKVAPRGHFVVYVGSEMKRFVVPTYFLKNPLFLQLLDRAAEEYGFD' A
#
# COMPACT_ATOMS: atom_id res chain seq x y z
N MET A 1 20.28 -20.24 -29.70
CA MET A 1 19.11 -20.44 -28.80
C MET A 1 19.67 -20.79 -27.43
N PRO A 2 19.47 -19.93 -26.43
CA PRO A 2 18.25 -19.95 -25.60
C PRO A 2 17.58 -18.58 -25.48
N LYS A 3 16.25 -18.57 -25.34
CA LYS A 3 15.44 -17.36 -25.13
C LYS A 3 15.51 -16.94 -23.67
N LYS A 4 16.16 -15.81 -23.38
CA LYS A 4 16.07 -15.16 -22.06
C LYS A 4 14.88 -14.20 -22.10
N GLY A 5 13.86 -14.55 -21.32
CA GLY A 5 12.57 -13.90 -21.29
C GLY A 5 12.60 -12.49 -20.71
N ALA A 6 11.61 -11.73 -21.16
CA ALA A 6 10.98 -10.55 -20.58
C ALA A 6 11.90 -9.41 -20.14
N ALA A 7 11.93 -8.40 -21.01
CA ALA A 7 12.11 -7.02 -20.59
C ALA A 7 11.00 -6.63 -19.60
N GLU A 8 11.36 -6.08 -18.45
CA GLU A 8 10.56 -5.05 -17.80
C GLU A 8 11.51 -3.97 -17.30
N GLY A 9 11.31 -2.78 -17.85
CA GLY A 9 12.23 -1.66 -17.76
C GLY A 9 12.22 -0.94 -16.43
N GLU A 10 13.19 -0.05 -16.34
CA GLU A 10 13.34 1.03 -15.39
C GLU A 10 12.01 1.74 -15.08
N LEU A 11 11.73 1.91 -13.78
CA LEU A 11 11.02 3.08 -13.23
C LEU A 11 11.46 3.21 -11.77
N GLN A 12 12.59 3.89 -11.56
CA GLN A 12 12.89 4.52 -10.28
C GLN A 12 12.05 5.81 -10.19
N GLY A 13 10.73 5.64 -10.22
CA GLY A 13 9.69 6.66 -10.15
C GLY A 13 8.54 6.06 -9.34
N ARG A 14 8.03 6.83 -8.36
CA ARG A 14 6.96 6.48 -7.40
C ARG A 14 6.35 5.09 -7.61
N LYS A 15 6.90 4.06 -6.96
CA LYS A 15 6.42 2.67 -7.04
C LYS A 15 4.92 2.63 -6.75
N VAL A 16 4.09 2.60 -7.78
CA VAL A 16 2.63 2.55 -7.65
C VAL A 16 2.26 1.24 -6.96
N ALA A 17 1.18 1.24 -6.17
CA ALA A 17 0.69 0.01 -5.57
C ALA A 17 0.35 -1.01 -6.68
N PRO A 18 0.66 -2.31 -6.49
CA PRO A 18 0.14 -3.34 -7.38
C PRO A 18 -1.40 -3.29 -7.44
N ARG A 19 -1.99 -3.78 -8.53
CA ARG A 19 -3.45 -3.83 -8.66
C ARG A 19 -4.07 -4.57 -7.47
N GLY A 20 -5.19 -4.05 -6.97
CA GLY A 20 -5.87 -4.59 -5.79
C GLY A 20 -5.13 -4.37 -4.47
N HIS A 21 -4.13 -3.49 -4.42
CA HIS A 21 -3.45 -3.07 -3.20
C HIS A 21 -3.49 -1.56 -3.05
N PHE A 22 -3.33 -1.10 -1.81
CA PHE A 22 -3.13 0.30 -1.46
C PHE A 22 -1.85 0.47 -0.62
N VAL A 23 -1.39 1.70 -0.47
CA VAL A 23 -0.17 2.03 0.27
C VAL A 23 -0.55 2.74 1.56
N VAL A 24 0.04 2.31 2.67
CA VAL A 24 -0.08 2.96 3.98
C VAL A 24 1.32 3.36 4.45
N TYR A 25 1.43 4.54 5.06
CA TYR A 25 2.65 5.03 5.68
C TYR A 25 2.44 5.04 7.19
N VAL A 26 3.37 4.45 7.94
CA VAL A 26 3.20 4.25 9.38
C VAL A 26 4.41 4.81 10.14
N GLY A 27 4.12 5.51 11.24
CA GLY A 27 5.10 6.08 12.15
C GLY A 27 5.79 7.34 11.61
N SER A 28 6.64 7.93 12.45
CA SER A 28 7.41 9.14 12.11
C SER A 28 8.37 8.94 10.94
N GLU A 29 8.87 7.72 10.76
CA GLU A 29 9.76 7.36 9.64
C GLU A 29 9.01 7.21 8.30
N MET A 30 7.68 7.36 8.29
CA MET A 30 6.85 7.16 7.10
C MET A 30 7.15 5.82 6.43
N LYS A 31 7.20 4.76 7.23
CA LYS A 31 7.52 3.43 6.71
C LYS A 31 6.39 2.96 5.80
N ARG A 32 6.74 2.56 4.58
CA ARG A 32 5.79 2.18 3.54
C ARG A 32 5.35 0.72 3.65
N PHE A 33 4.05 0.50 3.68
CA PHE A 33 3.40 -0.80 3.61
C PHE A 33 2.48 -0.89 2.39
N VAL A 34 2.46 -2.05 1.75
CA VAL A 34 1.54 -2.35 0.64
C VAL A 34 0.52 -3.36 1.15
N VAL A 35 -0.74 -2.95 1.22
CA VAL A 35 -1.81 -3.73 1.86
C VAL A 35 -2.83 -4.14 0.80
N PRO A 36 -3.23 -5.42 0.72
CA PRO A 36 -4.32 -5.86 -0.14
C PRO A 36 -5.64 -5.16 0.18
N THR A 37 -6.40 -4.80 -0.85
CA THR A 37 -7.71 -4.13 -0.71
C THR A 37 -8.77 -4.97 0.00
N TYR A 38 -8.61 -6.30 0.09
CA TYR A 38 -9.56 -7.14 0.84
C TYR A 38 -9.55 -6.82 2.35
N PHE A 39 -8.45 -6.26 2.89
CA PHE A 39 -8.38 -5.84 4.29
C PHE A 39 -9.36 -4.72 4.62
N LEU A 40 -9.81 -3.94 3.64
CA LEU A 40 -10.85 -2.92 3.84
C LEU A 40 -12.21 -3.51 4.23
N LYS A 41 -12.40 -4.83 4.07
CA LYS A 41 -13.60 -5.55 4.53
C LYS A 41 -13.42 -6.21 5.89
N ASN A 42 -12.21 -6.16 6.47
CA ASN A 42 -11.94 -6.75 7.77
C ASN A 42 -12.40 -5.78 8.88
N PRO A 43 -13.33 -6.18 9.78
CA PRO A 43 -13.82 -5.33 10.86
C PRO A 43 -12.71 -4.76 11.75
N LEU A 44 -11.63 -5.52 11.99
CA LEU A 44 -10.50 -5.05 12.78
C LEU A 44 -9.72 -3.94 12.08
N PHE A 45 -9.60 -4.02 10.75
CA PHE A 45 -8.92 -3.00 9.97
C PHE A 45 -9.76 -1.72 9.92
N LEU A 46 -11.08 -1.85 9.77
CA LEU A 46 -11.99 -0.71 9.84
C LEU A 46 -11.93 -0.02 11.20
N GLN A 47 -12.00 -0.76 12.31
CA GLN A 47 -11.85 -0.18 13.65
C GLN A 47 -10.50 0.53 13.85
N LEU A 48 -9.43 0.04 13.23
CA LEU A 48 -8.13 0.69 13.27
C LEU A 48 -8.16 2.02 12.49
N LEU A 49 -8.79 2.05 11.31
CA LEU A 49 -8.97 3.29 10.54
C LEU A 49 -9.87 4.29 11.26
N ASP A 50 -10.95 3.83 11.91
CA ASP A 50 -11.85 4.68 12.68
C ASP A 50 -11.11 5.37 13.83
N ARG A 51 -10.30 4.62 14.60
CA ARG A 51 -9.44 5.20 15.65
C ARG A 51 -8.42 6.18 15.09
N ALA A 52 -7.82 5.85 13.95
CA ALA A 52 -6.87 6.75 13.30
C ALA A 52 -7.55 8.05 12.84
N ALA A 53 -8.79 7.98 12.35
CA ALA A 53 -9.58 9.15 11.99
C ALA A 53 -9.94 10.02 13.21
N GLU A 54 -10.28 9.41 14.35
CA GLU A 54 -10.53 10.12 15.61
C GLU A 54 -9.28 10.84 16.14
N GLU A 55 -8.10 10.23 16.01
CA GLU A 55 -6.84 10.77 16.53
C GLU A 55 -6.20 11.81 15.59
N TYR A 56 -6.24 11.58 14.27
CA TYR A 56 -5.49 12.38 13.28
C TYR A 56 -6.37 13.20 12.33
N GLY A 57 -7.69 13.00 12.30
CA GLY A 57 -8.60 13.74 11.41
C GLY A 57 -8.42 13.41 9.92
N PHE A 58 -9.01 14.24 9.06
CA PHE A 58 -9.04 14.05 7.59
C PHE A 58 -8.62 15.30 6.78
N ASP A 59 -7.91 16.26 7.40
CA ASP A 59 -7.54 17.55 6.78
C ASP A 59 -6.68 17.43 5.51
#